data_AF-A0A382JG58-F1
#
_entry.id   AF-A0A382JG58-F1
#
_cell.length_a   1.000
_cell.length_b   1.000
_cell.length_c   1.000
_cell.angle_alpha   90.00
_cell.angle_beta   90.00
_cell.angle_gamma   90.00
#
_symmetry.space_group_name_H-M   'P 1'
#
loop_
_entity.id
_entity.type
_entity.pdbx_description
1 polymer ?
#
loop_
_entity_poly.entity_id
_entity_poly.type
_entity_poly.pdbx_seq_one_letter_code
_entity_poly.pdbx_strand_id
1 'polypeptide(L)'
;ACINEGLVNNLLSKPLADVVLLALPTMLIGESTEHSDFPGTLTATAETLIKLWTEIGEQVFKAGIHKMLILNSHGGQPQIVDIVAQRLRAHKQMLVVGVDTFRLSTPPGLFSIDELRYGLHAGEIETSMMLHLRPESVRMEHARNFVPTSLKIAKPYHRLAPHGPARFAWQAQDLHEAGACGDAASADAKRGSEIIKHMADEVVLIISDMARFPLENLHNER
;
A
#
# COMPACT_ATOMS: atom_id res chain seq x y z
N ALA A 1 -6.24 -0.93 -5.59
CA ALA A 1 -6.04 -1.68 -6.86
C ALA A 1 -5.31 -0.84 -7.92
N CYS A 2 -5.89 0.27 -8.41
CA CYS A 2 -5.31 1.05 -9.52
C CYS A 2 -3.86 1.53 -9.29
N ILE A 3 -3.54 2.04 -8.09
CA ILE A 3 -2.17 2.44 -7.73
C ILE A 3 -1.19 1.26 -7.83
N ASN A 4 -1.55 0.10 -7.26
CA ASN A 4 -0.74 -1.12 -7.37
C ASN A 4 -0.53 -1.55 -8.82
N GLU A 5 -1.58 -1.52 -9.65
CA GLU A 5 -1.46 -1.85 -11.09
C GLU A 5 -0.52 -0.89 -11.81
N GLY A 6 -0.64 0.42 -11.54
CA GLY A 6 0.28 1.43 -12.06
C GLY A 6 1.73 1.15 -11.69
N LEU A 7 1.99 0.82 -10.42
CA LEU A 7 3.31 0.45 -9.93
C LEU A 7 3.82 -0.84 -10.57
N VAL A 8 3.01 -1.91 -10.62
CA VAL A 8 3.39 -3.19 -11.23
C VAL A 8 3.71 -3.03 -12.72
N ASN A 9 2.91 -2.27 -13.46
CA ASN A 9 3.18 -1.97 -14.88
C ASN A 9 4.49 -1.20 -15.04
N ASN A 10 4.76 -0.23 -14.16
CA ASN A 10 6.04 0.50 -14.15
C ASN A 10 7.22 -0.45 -13.87
N LEU A 11 7.09 -1.34 -12.89
CA LEU A 11 8.11 -2.34 -12.54
C LEU A 11 8.39 -3.31 -13.68
N LEU A 12 7.36 -3.86 -14.33
CA LEU A 12 7.50 -4.79 -15.44
C LEU A 12 8.14 -4.15 -16.68
N SER A 13 8.06 -2.82 -16.82
CA SER A 13 8.71 -2.08 -17.89
C SER A 13 10.21 -1.86 -17.69
N LYS A 14 10.72 -2.07 -16.46
CA LYS A 14 12.13 -1.82 -16.11
C LYS A 14 12.97 -3.07 -16.36
N PRO A 15 14.18 -2.94 -16.94
CA PRO A 15 15.11 -4.05 -17.02
C PRO A 15 15.62 -4.39 -15.61
N LEU A 16 15.37 -5.61 -15.17
CA LEU A 16 15.97 -6.17 -13.96
C LEU A 16 16.98 -7.23 -14.39
N ALA A 17 18.27 -6.92 -14.27
CA ALA A 17 19.32 -7.87 -14.60
C ALA A 17 19.17 -9.13 -13.74
N ASP A 18 19.24 -10.30 -14.38
CA ASP A 18 19.24 -11.61 -13.72
C ASP A 18 17.98 -11.93 -12.86
N VAL A 19 16.87 -11.22 -13.08
CA VAL A 19 15.59 -11.45 -12.39
C VAL A 19 14.46 -11.65 -13.40
N VAL A 20 13.76 -12.78 -13.29
CA VAL A 20 12.48 -12.98 -13.96
C VAL A 20 11.36 -12.56 -13.00
N LEU A 21 10.72 -11.43 -13.29
CA LEU A 21 9.59 -10.92 -12.51
C LEU A 21 8.27 -11.40 -13.12
N LEU A 22 7.47 -12.09 -12.31
CA LEU A 22 6.12 -12.53 -12.67
C LEU A 22 5.10 -11.78 -11.81
N ALA A 23 4.12 -11.13 -12.45
CA ALA A 23 3.01 -10.49 -11.77
C ALA A 23 1.78 -11.42 -11.76
N LEU A 24 1.23 -11.66 -10.57
CA LEU A 24 -0.07 -12.30 -10.41
C LEU A 24 -1.20 -11.31 -10.72
N PRO A 25 -2.42 -11.79 -11.02
CA PRO A 25 -3.59 -10.93 -11.12
C PRO A 25 -3.81 -10.08 -9.86
N THR A 26 -4.15 -8.80 -10.05
CA THR A 26 -4.43 -7.88 -8.95
C THR A 26 -5.63 -8.32 -8.11
N MET A 27 -5.48 -8.32 -6.79
CA MET A 27 -6.61 -8.49 -5.87
C MET A 27 -7.41 -7.18 -5.78
N LEU A 28 -8.63 -7.20 -6.33
CA LEU A 28 -9.48 -6.00 -6.44
C LEU A 28 -10.25 -5.68 -5.15
N ILE A 29 -10.64 -6.71 -4.39
CA ILE A 29 -11.37 -6.56 -3.12
C ILE A 29 -10.41 -6.87 -1.99
N GLY A 30 -10.26 -5.92 -1.07
CA GLY A 30 -9.40 -6.01 0.13
C GLY A 30 -10.20 -5.93 1.43
N GLU A 31 -9.48 -5.77 2.53
CA GLU A 31 -10.04 -5.44 3.85
C GLU A 31 -10.07 -3.92 3.91
N SER A 32 -11.28 -3.37 3.95
CA SER A 32 -11.56 -1.93 3.90
C SER A 32 -12.70 -1.62 4.86
N THR A 33 -12.72 -2.30 6.02
CA THR A 33 -13.80 -2.16 7.00
C THR A 33 -13.94 -0.72 7.46
N GLU A 34 -12.86 0.06 7.49
CA GLU A 34 -12.85 1.48 7.81
C GLU A 34 -13.69 2.35 6.86
N HIS A 35 -14.06 1.83 5.68
CA HIS A 35 -14.85 2.53 4.66
C HIS A 35 -16.28 1.97 4.51
N SER A 36 -16.74 1.11 5.42
CA SER A 36 -17.99 0.34 5.26
C SER A 36 -19.26 1.20 5.21
N ASP A 37 -19.24 2.41 5.79
CA ASP A 37 -20.38 3.33 5.79
C ASP A 37 -20.56 4.08 4.46
N PHE A 38 -19.60 3.96 3.52
CA PHE A 38 -19.63 4.65 2.24
C PHE A 38 -20.20 3.75 1.14
N PRO A 39 -21.29 4.15 0.45
CA PRO A 39 -21.87 3.37 -0.64
C PRO A 39 -20.86 3.07 -1.75
N GLY A 40 -20.77 1.79 -2.14
CA GLY A 40 -19.86 1.31 -3.17
C GLY A 40 -18.60 0.61 -2.62
N THR A 41 -18.31 0.73 -1.32
CA THR A 41 -17.26 -0.08 -0.68
C THR A 41 -17.63 -1.55 -0.71
N LEU A 42 -16.78 -2.36 -1.35
CA LEU A 42 -16.81 -3.82 -1.24
C LEU A 42 -15.62 -4.24 -0.40
N THR A 43 -15.87 -4.96 0.70
CA THR A 43 -14.81 -5.45 1.58
C THR A 43 -14.98 -6.92 1.89
N ALA A 44 -13.86 -7.63 1.97
CA ALA A 44 -13.78 -9.00 2.46
C ALA A 44 -13.22 -9.00 3.89
N THR A 45 -13.63 -9.97 4.70
CA THR A 45 -13.08 -10.11 6.06
C THR A 45 -11.59 -10.45 6.01
N ALA A 46 -10.87 -10.06 7.06
CA ALA A 46 -9.45 -10.38 7.21
C ALA A 46 -9.19 -11.89 7.11
N GLU A 47 -10.04 -12.73 7.73
CA GLU A 47 -9.90 -14.19 7.69
C GLU A 47 -10.00 -14.74 6.26
N THR A 48 -10.92 -14.20 5.47
CA THR A 48 -11.12 -14.60 4.07
C THR A 48 -9.88 -14.27 3.26
N LEU A 49 -9.35 -13.06 3.39
CA LEU A 49 -8.17 -12.61 2.65
C LEU A 49 -6.91 -13.34 3.08
N ILE A 50 -6.69 -13.51 4.38
CA ILE A 50 -5.57 -14.29 4.92
C ILE A 50 -5.61 -15.70 4.34
N LYS A 51 -6.77 -16.36 4.35
CA LYS A 51 -6.93 -17.71 3.81
C LYS A 51 -6.59 -17.73 2.31
N LEU A 52 -7.25 -16.88 1.52
CA LEU A 52 -7.10 -16.82 0.07
C LEU A 52 -5.65 -16.53 -0.35
N TRP A 53 -5.02 -15.51 0.23
CA TRP A 53 -3.66 -15.12 -0.14
C TRP A 53 -2.62 -16.13 0.31
N THR A 54 -2.85 -16.81 1.44
CA THR A 54 -2.02 -17.96 1.83
C THR A 54 -2.13 -19.06 0.79
N GLU A 55 -3.35 -19.47 0.42
CA GLU A 55 -3.58 -20.52 -0.58
C GLU A 55 -2.95 -20.19 -1.93
N ILE A 56 -3.02 -18.93 -2.38
CA ILE A 56 -2.33 -18.45 -3.59
C ILE A 56 -0.80 -18.61 -3.44
N GLY A 57 -0.22 -18.13 -2.34
CA GLY A 57 1.21 -18.27 -2.09
C GLY A 57 1.68 -19.73 -2.04
N GLU A 58 0.84 -20.65 -1.55
CA GLU A 58 1.14 -22.08 -1.59
C GLU A 58 1.15 -22.64 -3.02
N GLN A 59 0.31 -22.12 -3.93
CA GLN A 59 0.38 -22.51 -5.35
C GLN A 59 1.62 -21.94 -6.03
N VAL A 60 2.01 -20.70 -5.70
CA VAL A 60 3.27 -20.10 -6.16
C VAL A 60 4.47 -20.96 -5.73
N PHE A 61 4.48 -21.42 -4.49
CA PHE A 61 5.49 -22.37 -3.99
C PHE A 61 5.50 -23.68 -4.78
N LYS A 62 4.33 -24.28 -5.02
CA LYS A 62 4.21 -25.53 -5.79
C LYS A 62 4.73 -25.39 -7.23
N ALA A 63 4.69 -24.19 -7.79
CA ALA A 63 5.27 -23.88 -9.10
C ALA A 63 6.81 -23.72 -9.07
N GLY A 64 7.46 -23.92 -7.92
CA GLY A 64 8.92 -23.82 -7.75
C GLY A 64 9.43 -22.41 -7.45
N ILE A 65 8.54 -21.45 -7.14
CA ILE A 65 8.92 -20.07 -6.81
C ILE A 65 8.98 -19.93 -5.29
N HIS A 66 10.17 -19.63 -4.75
CA HIS A 66 10.42 -19.57 -3.31
C HIS A 66 10.51 -18.15 -2.73
N LYS A 67 10.42 -17.12 -3.58
CA LYS A 67 10.48 -15.70 -3.20
C LYS A 67 9.26 -14.98 -3.73
N MET A 68 8.56 -14.25 -2.87
CA MET A 68 7.32 -13.56 -3.23
C MET A 68 7.27 -12.17 -2.56
N LEU A 69 6.85 -11.17 -3.32
CA LEU A 69 6.57 -9.82 -2.81
C LEU A 69 5.06 -9.59 -2.83
N ILE A 70 4.51 -9.10 -1.72
CA ILE A 70 3.11 -8.65 -1.63
C ILE A 70 3.13 -7.12 -1.62
N LEU A 71 2.68 -6.50 -2.71
CA LEU A 71 2.61 -5.04 -2.85
C LEU A 71 1.23 -4.54 -2.41
N ASN A 72 1.19 -3.69 -1.39
CA ASN A 72 -0.04 -3.18 -0.79
C ASN A 72 -0.09 -1.64 -0.88
N SER A 73 -1.19 -1.10 -1.40
CA SER A 73 -1.46 0.35 -1.42
C SER A 73 -2.64 0.76 -0.56
N HIS A 74 -3.17 -0.13 0.28
CA HIS A 74 -4.34 0.15 1.10
C HIS A 74 -4.05 0.03 2.60
N GLY A 75 -4.47 1.04 3.37
CA GLY A 75 -4.18 1.17 4.80
C GLY A 75 -4.83 0.13 5.71
N GLY A 76 -5.97 -0.46 5.33
CA GLY A 76 -6.72 -1.42 6.15
C GLY A 76 -6.11 -2.82 6.27
N GLN A 77 -5.20 -3.19 5.37
CA GLN A 77 -4.70 -4.58 5.24
C GLN A 77 -3.19 -4.87 5.48
N PRO A 78 -2.32 -3.98 6.03
CA PRO A 78 -0.94 -4.35 6.36
C PRO A 78 -0.80 -5.57 7.26
N GLN A 79 -1.68 -5.70 8.25
CA GLN A 79 -1.68 -6.81 9.21
C GLN A 79 -1.98 -8.14 8.52
N ILE A 80 -2.81 -8.12 7.48
CA ILE A 80 -3.10 -9.30 6.66
C ILE A 80 -1.85 -9.70 5.87
N VAL A 81 -1.16 -8.73 5.26
CA VAL A 81 0.10 -8.94 4.55
C VAL A 81 1.13 -9.61 5.47
N ASP A 82 1.31 -9.06 6.68
CA ASP A 82 2.24 -9.60 7.69
C ASP A 82 1.90 -11.04 8.07
N ILE A 83 0.62 -11.34 8.33
CA ILE A 83 0.16 -12.69 8.69
C ILE A 83 0.41 -13.68 7.54
N VAL A 84 0.08 -13.30 6.30
CA VAL A 84 0.27 -14.16 5.13
C VAL A 84 1.76 -14.44 4.90
N ALA A 85 2.61 -13.41 4.97
CA ALA A 85 4.05 -13.55 4.84
C ALA A 85 4.62 -14.51 5.90
N GLN A 86 4.22 -14.35 7.16
CA GLN A 86 4.66 -15.20 8.25
C GLN A 86 4.18 -16.65 8.09
N ARG A 87 2.95 -16.88 7.64
CA ARG A 87 2.40 -18.23 7.40
C ARG A 87 3.16 -18.95 6.29
N LEU A 88 3.35 -18.31 5.15
CA LEU A 88 4.10 -18.88 4.03
C LEU A 88 5.55 -19.16 4.41
N ARG A 89 6.17 -18.27 5.21
CA ARG A 89 7.50 -18.53 5.75
C ARG A 89 7.52 -19.74 6.67
N ALA A 90 6.58 -19.83 7.61
CA ALA A 90 6.54 -20.93 8.58
C ALA A 90 6.26 -22.29 7.93
N HIS A 91 5.37 -22.35 6.94
CA HIS A 91 4.90 -23.61 6.37
C HIS A 91 5.61 -24.02 5.07
N LYS A 92 6.11 -23.05 4.29
CA LYS A 92 6.74 -23.29 2.98
C LYS A 92 8.20 -22.82 2.91
N GLN A 93 8.70 -22.21 3.98
CA GLN A 93 10.07 -21.69 4.05
C GLN A 93 10.41 -20.65 2.95
N MET A 94 9.39 -20.03 2.36
CA MET A 94 9.55 -18.98 1.34
C MET A 94 10.05 -17.68 1.94
N LEU A 95 10.86 -16.91 1.19
CA LEU A 95 11.03 -15.49 1.48
C LEU A 95 9.79 -14.74 0.99
N VAL A 96 8.98 -14.23 1.91
CA VAL A 96 7.82 -13.39 1.58
C VAL A 96 8.02 -12.01 2.16
N VAL A 97 8.01 -10.99 1.30
CA VAL A 97 8.23 -9.59 1.68
C VAL A 97 6.96 -8.79 1.44
N GLY A 98 6.42 -8.18 2.48
CA GLY A 98 5.32 -7.21 2.38
C GLY A 98 5.86 -5.81 2.13
N VAL A 99 5.31 -5.11 1.14
CA VAL A 99 5.63 -3.70 0.87
C VAL A 99 4.35 -2.88 0.87
N ASP A 100 4.20 -2.05 1.89
CA ASP A 100 3.16 -1.03 1.95
C ASP A 100 3.67 0.23 1.25
N THR A 101 3.05 0.65 0.14
CA THR A 101 3.52 1.77 -0.69
C THR A 101 3.56 3.08 0.08
N PHE A 102 2.63 3.28 1.01
CA PHE A 102 2.55 4.45 1.88
C PHE A 102 3.61 4.46 3.01
N ARG A 103 4.43 3.41 3.12
CA ARG A 103 5.61 3.36 4.00
C ARG A 103 6.93 3.59 3.24
N LEU A 104 6.90 3.61 1.91
CA LEU A 104 8.06 3.98 1.10
C LEU A 104 8.36 5.47 1.26
N SER A 105 9.60 5.85 1.01
CA SER A 105 9.97 7.25 1.14
C SER A 105 9.32 8.10 0.04
N THR A 106 9.23 9.39 0.31
CA THR A 106 8.74 10.38 -0.65
C THR A 106 9.89 11.32 -1.00
N PRO A 107 10.06 11.73 -2.28
CA PRO A 107 11.06 12.71 -2.65
C PRO A 107 10.95 13.99 -1.80
N PRO A 108 12.05 14.51 -1.24
CA PRO A 108 12.01 15.72 -0.41
C PRO A 108 11.36 16.90 -1.15
N GLY A 109 10.38 17.52 -0.50
CA GLY A 109 9.68 18.71 -1.04
C GLY A 109 8.60 18.42 -2.08
N LEU A 110 8.33 17.15 -2.42
CA LEU A 110 7.27 16.81 -3.37
C LEU A 110 5.86 17.10 -2.81
N PHE A 111 5.68 16.86 -1.52
CA PHE A 111 4.45 17.14 -0.78
C PHE A 111 4.76 17.89 0.51
N SER A 112 3.76 18.62 1.02
CA SER A 112 3.89 19.35 2.28
C SER A 112 4.06 18.40 3.48
N ILE A 113 4.67 18.87 4.56
CA ILE A 113 4.80 18.09 5.80
C ILE A 113 3.43 17.74 6.38
N ASP A 114 2.47 18.65 6.25
CA ASP A 114 1.10 18.44 6.72
C ASP A 114 0.40 17.36 5.90
N GLU A 115 0.56 17.34 4.58
CA GLU A 115 0.03 16.26 3.74
C GLU A 115 0.68 14.92 4.11
N LEU A 116 2.01 14.86 4.22
CA LEU A 116 2.71 13.63 4.60
C LEU A 116 2.30 13.09 5.97
N ARG A 117 1.85 13.97 6.87
CA ARG A 117 1.43 13.59 8.23
C ARG A 117 -0.06 13.30 8.33
N TYR A 118 -0.91 14.04 7.64
CA TYR A 118 -2.36 14.04 7.85
C TYR A 118 -3.18 13.69 6.60
N GLY A 119 -2.55 13.65 5.42
CA GLY A 119 -3.13 13.22 4.14
C GLY A 119 -3.29 11.70 4.07
N LEU A 120 -4.11 11.13 4.95
CA LEU A 120 -4.20 9.68 5.17
C LEU A 120 -4.94 8.94 4.07
N HIS A 121 -5.90 9.57 3.39
CA HIS A 121 -6.72 8.89 2.39
C HIS A 121 -7.41 9.89 1.44
N ALA A 122 -7.36 9.63 0.13
CA ALA A 122 -7.90 10.49 -0.93
C ALA A 122 -7.43 11.95 -0.83
N GLY A 123 -6.26 12.18 -0.22
CA GLY A 123 -5.61 13.49 -0.12
C GLY A 123 -4.87 13.87 -1.40
N GLU A 124 -3.92 14.79 -1.26
CA GLU A 124 -3.08 15.30 -2.33
C GLU A 124 -2.28 14.18 -2.99
N ILE A 125 -1.69 13.26 -2.21
CA ILE A 125 -0.80 12.19 -2.71
C ILE A 125 -1.58 11.18 -3.55
N GLU A 126 -2.64 10.59 -3.01
CA GLU A 126 -3.44 9.58 -3.71
C GLU A 126 -4.14 10.16 -4.94
N THR A 127 -4.68 11.37 -4.82
CA THR A 127 -5.33 12.06 -5.95
C THR A 127 -4.31 12.39 -7.04
N SER A 128 -3.09 12.82 -6.69
CA SER A 128 -2.01 13.06 -7.66
C SER A 128 -1.64 11.79 -8.42
N MET A 129 -1.47 10.67 -7.70
CA MET A 129 -1.20 9.36 -8.33
C MET A 129 -2.33 8.94 -9.28
N MET A 130 -3.59 9.11 -8.88
CA MET A 130 -4.74 8.79 -9.72
C MET A 130 -4.85 9.70 -10.94
N LEU A 131 -4.54 10.99 -10.82
CA LEU A 131 -4.48 11.92 -11.97
C LEU A 131 -3.42 11.50 -12.99
N HIS A 132 -2.30 10.92 -12.55
CA HIS A 132 -1.29 10.39 -13.44
C HIS A 132 -1.71 9.07 -14.10
N LEU A 133 -2.22 8.13 -13.30
CA LEU A 133 -2.48 6.75 -13.74
C LEU A 133 -3.78 6.63 -14.53
N ARG A 134 -4.81 7.36 -14.11
CA ARG A 134 -6.19 7.21 -14.57
C ARG A 134 -7.00 8.51 -14.45
N PRO A 135 -6.59 9.58 -15.16
CA PRO A 135 -7.17 10.92 -15.01
C PRO A 135 -8.69 10.95 -15.25
N GLU A 136 -9.20 10.10 -16.14
CA GLU A 136 -10.63 10.04 -16.46
C GLU A 136 -11.50 9.49 -15.33
N SER A 137 -10.88 8.91 -14.29
CA SER A 137 -11.55 8.44 -13.08
C SER A 137 -11.50 9.45 -11.92
N VAL A 138 -10.90 10.62 -12.12
CA VAL A 138 -10.79 11.67 -11.09
C VAL A 138 -11.70 12.84 -11.43
N ARG A 139 -12.68 13.11 -10.56
CA ARG A 139 -13.60 14.26 -10.67
C ARG A 139 -13.06 15.45 -9.87
N MET A 140 -12.13 16.19 -10.48
CA MET A 140 -11.45 17.32 -9.82
C MET A 140 -12.40 18.46 -9.43
N GLU A 141 -13.56 18.57 -10.06
CA GLU A 141 -14.63 19.50 -9.66
C GLU A 141 -15.18 19.25 -8.24
N HIS A 142 -14.90 18.08 -7.66
CA HIS A 142 -15.26 17.72 -6.28
C HIS A 142 -14.05 17.69 -5.33
N ALA A 143 -12.84 17.91 -5.85
CA ALA A 143 -11.62 17.92 -5.05
C ALA A 143 -11.61 19.14 -4.11
N ARG A 144 -11.34 18.89 -2.83
CA ARG A 144 -11.34 19.90 -1.76
C ARG A 144 -10.22 19.57 -0.77
N ASN A 145 -9.95 20.52 0.13
CA ASN A 145 -9.16 20.24 1.32
C ASN A 145 -10.04 19.60 2.40
N PHE A 146 -9.91 18.29 2.58
CA PHE A 146 -10.64 17.51 3.58
C PHE A 146 -9.86 17.50 4.89
N VAL A 147 -9.97 18.57 5.65
CA VAL A 147 -9.22 18.79 6.89
C VAL A 147 -9.62 17.76 7.95
N PRO A 148 -8.76 16.78 8.29
CA PRO A 148 -9.17 15.66 9.13
C PRO A 148 -9.31 16.06 10.60
N THR A 149 -10.25 15.42 11.30
CA THR A 149 -10.48 15.58 12.74
C THR A 149 -9.26 15.16 13.56
N SER A 150 -8.38 14.33 13.00
CA SER A 150 -7.09 13.96 13.61
C SER A 150 -6.21 15.17 13.96
N LEU A 151 -6.31 16.29 13.23
CA LEU A 151 -5.64 17.55 13.57
C LEU A 151 -6.14 18.14 14.91
N LYS A 152 -7.41 17.91 15.26
CA LYS A 152 -7.99 18.32 16.55
C LYS A 152 -7.58 17.35 17.66
N ILE A 153 -7.50 16.04 17.36
CA ILE A 153 -7.09 14.99 18.30
C ILE A 153 -5.59 15.10 18.66
N ALA A 154 -4.75 15.54 17.72
CA ALA A 154 -3.30 15.68 17.93
C ALA A 154 -2.92 16.77 18.96
N LYS A 155 -3.82 17.73 19.26
CA LYS A 155 -3.53 18.84 20.18
C LYS A 155 -3.51 18.43 21.67
N PRO A 156 -4.50 17.71 22.20
CA PRO A 156 -4.52 17.32 23.62
C PRO A 156 -3.70 16.05 23.94
N TYR A 157 -3.35 15.21 22.97
CA TYR A 157 -2.72 13.91 23.21
C TYR A 157 -1.34 13.80 22.58
N HIS A 158 -0.33 13.35 23.34
CA HIS A 158 1.06 13.31 22.87
C HIS A 158 1.42 12.08 22.04
N ARG A 159 0.67 10.97 22.17
CA ARG A 159 1.03 9.68 21.54
C ARG A 159 -0.13 8.97 20.84
N LEU A 160 -1.37 9.37 21.11
CA LEU A 160 -2.57 8.75 20.56
C LEU A 160 -2.92 9.41 19.21
N ALA A 161 -2.89 8.64 18.13
CA ALA A 161 -3.15 9.13 16.77
C ALA A 161 -3.68 8.01 15.85
N PRO A 162 -4.23 8.32 14.66
CA PRO A 162 -4.59 7.31 13.66
C PRO A 162 -3.39 6.53 13.09
N HIS A 163 -2.19 7.10 13.21
CA HIS A 163 -0.92 6.54 12.72
C HIS A 163 0.17 6.65 13.81
N GLY A 164 1.32 6.01 13.58
CA GLY A 164 2.45 6.03 14.51
C GLY A 164 2.43 4.90 15.55
N PRO A 165 3.14 5.06 16.69
CA PRO A 165 3.47 3.95 17.59
C PRO A 165 2.31 3.49 18.47
N ALA A 166 1.37 4.38 18.83
CA ALA A 166 0.19 4.06 19.62
C ALA A 166 -1.08 4.46 18.86
N ARG A 167 -1.34 3.69 17.79
CA ARG A 167 -2.45 3.95 16.87
C ARG A 167 -3.78 3.41 17.39
N PHE A 168 -4.86 4.16 17.20
CA PHE A 168 -6.23 3.69 17.42
C PHE A 168 -6.91 3.29 16.12
N ALA A 169 -7.91 2.42 16.21
CA ALA A 169 -8.79 2.10 15.08
C ALA A 169 -9.76 3.25 14.81
N TRP A 170 -10.03 3.52 13.54
CA TRP A 170 -10.91 4.59 13.08
C TRP A 170 -11.74 4.11 11.90
N GLN A 171 -12.91 4.71 11.75
CA GLN A 171 -13.71 4.67 10.53
C GLN A 171 -13.47 5.97 9.75
N ALA A 172 -13.57 5.95 8.43
CA ALA A 172 -13.26 7.11 7.59
C ALA A 172 -14.08 8.35 7.99
N GLN A 173 -15.33 8.17 8.39
CA GLN A 173 -16.23 9.20 8.92
C GLN A 173 -15.83 9.74 10.30
N ASP A 174 -15.04 9.01 11.09
CA ASP A 174 -14.43 9.54 12.33
C ASP A 174 -13.39 10.62 12.01
N LEU A 175 -12.70 10.48 10.88
CA LEU A 175 -11.69 11.42 10.43
C LEU A 175 -12.31 12.58 9.65
N HIS A 176 -13.21 12.30 8.71
CA HIS A 176 -13.92 13.32 7.96
C HIS A 176 -15.21 12.78 7.34
N GLU A 177 -16.31 13.55 7.39
CA GLU A 177 -17.64 13.13 6.89
C GLU A 177 -17.67 12.72 5.41
N ALA A 178 -16.78 13.29 4.60
CA ALA A 178 -16.65 12.97 3.17
C ALA A 178 -15.88 11.66 2.89
N GLY A 179 -15.32 11.02 3.92
CA GLY A 179 -14.52 9.81 3.79
C GLY A 179 -13.11 10.03 3.22
N ALA A 180 -12.62 11.27 3.18
CA ALA A 180 -11.31 11.66 2.66
C ALA A 180 -10.57 12.52 3.70
N CYS A 181 -9.24 12.49 3.68
CA CYS A 181 -8.34 13.18 4.61
C CYS A 181 -7.12 13.72 3.84
N GLY A 182 -7.00 15.03 3.73
CA GLY A 182 -5.90 15.70 3.01
C GLY A 182 -6.39 16.67 1.93
N ASP A 183 -5.43 17.34 1.27
CA ASP A 183 -5.75 18.37 0.29
C ASP A 183 -5.79 17.87 -1.16
N ALA A 184 -6.89 17.20 -1.51
CA ALA A 184 -7.11 16.73 -2.86
C ALA A 184 -7.16 17.86 -3.90
N ALA A 185 -7.55 19.08 -3.51
CA ALA A 185 -7.63 20.21 -4.44
C ALA A 185 -6.26 20.67 -4.93
N SER A 186 -5.22 20.43 -4.13
CA SER A 186 -3.84 20.73 -4.50
C SER A 186 -3.23 19.67 -5.43
N ALA A 187 -3.88 18.53 -5.64
CA ALA A 187 -3.32 17.40 -6.40
C ALA A 187 -2.95 17.73 -7.85
N ASP A 188 -1.88 17.09 -8.35
CA ASP A 188 -1.35 17.31 -9.69
C ASP A 188 -0.77 16.03 -10.30
N ALA A 189 -0.99 15.85 -11.61
CA ALA A 189 -0.57 14.66 -12.35
C ALA A 189 0.96 14.53 -12.47
N LYS A 190 1.70 15.65 -12.53
CA LYS A 190 3.18 15.60 -12.60
C LYS A 190 3.75 15.06 -11.30
N ARG A 191 3.27 15.53 -10.14
CA ARG A 191 3.67 14.97 -8.85
C ARG A 191 3.26 13.50 -8.70
N GLY A 192 2.09 13.13 -9.23
CA GLY A 192 1.67 11.74 -9.34
C GLY A 192 2.65 10.85 -10.09
N SER A 193 3.18 11.33 -11.23
CA SER A 193 4.20 10.62 -12.00
C SER A 193 5.51 10.49 -11.23
N GLU A 194 5.96 11.58 -10.59
CA GLU A 194 7.20 11.61 -9.82
C GLU A 194 7.16 10.63 -8.64
N ILE A 195 6.07 10.60 -7.87
CA ILE A 195 5.95 9.68 -6.73
C ILE A 195 5.83 8.22 -7.16
N ILE A 196 5.07 7.91 -8.22
CA ILE A 196 4.95 6.54 -8.75
C ILE A 196 6.31 6.03 -9.24
N LYS A 197 7.05 6.87 -9.97
CA LYS A 197 8.40 6.51 -10.42
C LYS A 197 9.33 6.23 -9.24
N HIS A 198 9.32 7.11 -8.24
CA HIS A 198 10.15 6.96 -7.04
C HIS A 198 9.82 5.69 -6.25
N MET A 199 8.53 5.41 -6.02
CA MET A 199 8.08 4.18 -5.38
C MET A 199 8.49 2.93 -6.18
N ALA A 200 8.37 2.96 -7.51
CA ALA A 200 8.80 1.85 -8.35
C ALA A 200 10.32 1.65 -8.27
N ASP A 201 11.12 2.72 -8.25
CA ASP A 201 12.58 2.64 -8.08
C ASP A 201 12.96 2.03 -6.72
N GLU A 202 12.28 2.39 -5.63
CA GLU A 202 12.48 1.74 -4.33
C GLU A 202 12.11 0.25 -4.35
N VAL A 203 11.00 -0.12 -4.98
CA VAL A 203 10.59 -1.53 -5.09
C VAL A 203 11.56 -2.33 -5.95
N VAL A 204 12.18 -1.73 -6.98
CA VAL A 204 13.27 -2.38 -7.74
C VAL A 204 14.46 -2.72 -6.85
N LEU A 205 14.84 -1.84 -5.93
CA LEU A 205 15.92 -2.12 -4.98
C LEU A 205 15.56 -3.29 -4.07
N ILE A 206 14.33 -3.31 -3.55
CA ILE A 206 13.82 -4.41 -2.72
C ILE A 206 13.82 -5.73 -3.50
N ILE A 207 13.32 -5.75 -4.74
CA ILE A 207 13.32 -6.95 -5.59
C ILE A 207 14.75 -7.43 -5.87
N SER A 208 15.68 -6.51 -6.13
CA SER A 208 17.09 -6.83 -6.36
C SER A 208 17.76 -7.43 -5.12
N ASP A 209 17.42 -6.92 -3.93
CA ASP A 209 17.89 -7.49 -2.66
C ASP A 209 17.28 -8.87 -2.43
N MET A 210 15.97 -9.03 -2.64
CA MET A 210 15.30 -10.32 -2.55
C MET A 210 15.93 -11.34 -3.49
N ALA A 211 16.23 -10.98 -4.74
CA ALA A 211 16.85 -11.87 -5.71
C ALA A 211 18.20 -12.41 -5.22
N ARG A 212 19.04 -11.54 -4.66
CA ARG A 212 20.37 -11.89 -4.13
C ARG A 212 20.32 -12.54 -2.74
N PHE A 213 19.23 -12.37 -1.99
CA PHE A 213 19.11 -12.89 -0.64
C PHE A 213 19.09 -14.42 -0.64
N PRO A 214 20.10 -15.11 -0.06
CA PRO A 214 20.14 -16.55 -0.04
C PRO A 214 19.16 -17.09 1.01
N LEU A 215 18.35 -18.09 0.67
CA LEU A 215 17.35 -18.63 1.59
C LEU A 215 18.02 -19.35 2.77
N GLU A 216 19.22 -19.90 2.60
CA GLU A 216 20.01 -20.47 3.70
C GLU A 216 20.26 -19.48 4.85
N ASN A 217 20.32 -18.17 4.62
CA ASN A 217 20.45 -17.18 5.71
C ASN A 217 19.26 -17.18 6.68
N LEU A 218 18.15 -17.77 6.26
CA LEU A 218 16.93 -17.89 7.03
C LEU A 218 16.74 -19.30 7.61
N HIS A 219 17.66 -20.23 7.33
CA HIS A 219 17.71 -21.56 7.90
C HIS A 219 18.90 -21.62 8.87
N ASN A 220 18.64 -21.90 10.15
CA ASN A 220 19.74 -22.37 10.98
C ASN A 220 19.99 -23.84 10.62
N GLU A 221 21.25 -24.22 10.40
CA GLU A 221 21.67 -25.60 10.57
C GLU A 221 21.22 -26.04 11.97
N ARG A 222 20.20 -26.88 12.05
CA ARG A 222 19.74 -27.50 13.28
C ARG A 222 20.04 -28.98 13.23
#